data_AF-A0A2A4RBV6-F1
#
_entry.id   AF-A0A2A4RBV6-F1
#
_cell.length_a   1.000
_cell.length_b   1.000
_cell.length_c   1.000
_cell.angle_alpha   90.00
_cell.angle_beta   90.00
_cell.angle_gamma   90.00
#
_symmetry.space_group_name_H-M   'P 1'
#
loop_
_entity.id
_entity.type
_entity.pdbx_description
1 polymer ?
#
loop_
_entity_poly.entity_id
_entity_poly.type
_entity_poly.pdbx_seq_one_letter_code
_entity_poly.pdbx_strand_id
1 'polypeptide(L)'
;MKTHPMTGLLAACQQCPSPNKDHRPENTVIDVVVIHSISLPPGRYGSDDIERFFQNRLDKDAHRYFNEIHEMQVSAQILIKRTGEVVQFVPFNERAWHAGQSMFEGRNVCNDFSIGIERLVERMIRGRKIYCADKVHRFACAKLTIHRGVFPFHA
;
A
#
# COMPACT_ATOMS: atom_id res chain seq x y z
N MET A 1 -18.63 -3.26 -1.86
CA MET A 1 -17.72 -4.30 -1.35
C MET A 1 -17.79 -4.28 0.18
N LYS A 2 -17.89 -5.42 0.86
CA LYS A 2 -17.94 -5.49 2.33
C LYS A 2 -16.65 -6.10 2.85
N THR A 3 -16.14 -5.62 3.97
CA THR A 3 -15.04 -6.27 4.71
C THR A 3 -15.61 -7.30 5.67
N HIS A 4 -14.93 -8.43 5.83
CA HIS A 4 -15.23 -9.40 6.86
C HIS A 4 -14.61 -8.91 8.18
N PRO A 5 -15.42 -8.66 9.23
CA PRO A 5 -14.97 -7.94 10.41
C PRO A 5 -13.85 -8.65 11.16
N MET A 6 -13.90 -9.98 11.24
CA MET A 6 -12.90 -10.77 11.99
C MET A 6 -11.58 -10.97 11.23
N THR A 7 -11.63 -11.03 9.90
CA THR A 7 -10.47 -11.43 9.10
C THR A 7 -9.84 -10.25 8.37
N GLY A 8 -10.49 -9.08 8.35
CA GLY A 8 -10.02 -7.91 7.61
C GLY A 8 -10.02 -8.08 6.08
N LEU A 9 -10.57 -9.18 5.56
CA LEU A 9 -10.60 -9.48 4.13
C LEU A 9 -11.81 -8.82 3.45
N LEU A 10 -11.61 -8.31 2.24
CA LEU A 10 -12.69 -7.84 1.37
C LEU A 10 -13.39 -9.03 0.71
N ALA A 11 -14.72 -9.02 0.77
CA ALA A 11 -15.54 -9.93 0.00
C ALA A 11 -15.48 -9.56 -1.48
N ALA A 12 -15.41 -10.58 -2.35
CA ALA A 12 -15.48 -10.44 -3.81
C ALA A 12 -14.41 -9.50 -4.43
N CYS A 13 -13.15 -9.67 -4.02
CA CYS A 13 -11.99 -9.10 -4.70
C CYS A 13 -10.93 -10.18 -4.96
N GLN A 14 -9.94 -9.89 -5.82
CA GLN A 14 -8.82 -10.79 -6.02
C GLN A 14 -7.94 -10.78 -4.77
N GLN A 15 -7.69 -11.96 -4.19
CA GLN A 15 -6.79 -12.12 -3.05
C GLN A 15 -5.39 -12.47 -3.57
N CYS A 16 -4.40 -11.69 -3.18
CA CYS A 16 -3.00 -11.83 -3.58
C CYS A 16 -2.09 -11.68 -2.35
N PRO A 17 -2.10 -12.64 -1.41
CA PRO A 17 -1.52 -12.45 -0.09
C PRO A 17 -0.03 -12.11 -0.17
N SER A 18 0.36 -11.03 0.50
CA SER A 18 1.75 -10.60 0.65
C SER A 18 2.35 -11.16 1.94
N PRO A 19 3.63 -11.61 1.91
CA PRO A 19 4.36 -11.97 3.13
C PRO A 19 4.84 -10.73 3.90
N ASN A 20 4.84 -9.54 3.28
CA ASN A 20 5.37 -8.29 3.84
C ASN A 20 4.32 -7.64 4.75
N LYS A 21 4.04 -8.26 5.89
CA LYS A 21 3.08 -7.77 6.88
C LYS A 21 3.43 -8.29 8.27
N ASP A 22 2.90 -7.64 9.28
CA ASP A 22 3.00 -8.05 10.67
C ASP A 22 1.85 -7.46 11.50
N HIS A 23 1.88 -7.73 12.80
CA HIS A 23 0.84 -7.24 13.70
C HIS A 23 1.00 -5.74 13.94
N ARG A 24 -0.15 -5.06 14.04
CA ARG A 24 -0.20 -3.69 14.55
C ARG A 24 0.14 -3.69 16.05
N PRO A 25 0.71 -2.60 16.59
CA PRO A 25 0.84 -2.46 18.03
C PRO A 25 -0.53 -2.58 18.72
N GLU A 26 -0.54 -3.13 19.93
CA GLU A 26 -1.77 -3.31 20.70
C GLU A 26 -2.51 -1.98 20.90
N ASN A 27 -3.84 -2.02 20.92
CA ASN A 27 -4.70 -0.85 21.12
C ASN A 27 -4.55 0.26 20.07
N THR A 28 -3.98 -0.03 18.90
CA THR A 28 -3.86 0.95 17.80
C THR A 28 -5.21 1.12 17.09
N VAL A 29 -5.73 2.34 17.10
CA VAL A 29 -6.86 2.72 16.26
C VAL A 29 -6.37 3.04 14.85
N ILE A 30 -6.97 2.40 13.85
CA ILE A 30 -6.74 2.68 12.43
C ILE A 30 -7.69 3.81 12.01
N ASP A 31 -7.19 5.03 11.90
CA ASP A 31 -7.97 6.25 11.61
C ASP A 31 -7.47 7.03 10.39
N VAL A 32 -6.51 6.46 9.67
CA VAL A 32 -5.83 7.11 8.54
C VAL A 32 -5.86 6.24 7.29
N VAL A 33 -6.17 6.84 6.14
CA VAL A 33 -5.92 6.25 4.82
C VAL A 33 -4.80 6.98 4.13
N VAL A 34 -3.88 6.20 3.57
CA VAL A 34 -2.70 6.63 2.84
C VAL A 34 -2.87 6.19 1.39
N ILE A 35 -3.23 7.12 0.51
CA ILE A 35 -3.43 6.85 -0.92
C ILE A 35 -2.12 7.10 -1.66
N HIS A 36 -1.63 6.05 -2.30
CA HIS A 36 -0.42 6.02 -3.11
C HIS A 36 -0.75 5.92 -4.60
N SER A 37 0.30 6.01 -5.41
CA SER A 37 0.21 5.86 -6.87
C SER A 37 1.41 5.07 -7.35
N ILE A 38 1.15 3.97 -8.05
CA ILE A 38 2.18 3.04 -8.51
C ILE A 38 1.91 2.62 -9.96
N SER A 39 3.00 2.37 -10.69
CA SER A 39 3.02 1.76 -12.02
C SER A 39 4.35 1.03 -12.15
N LEU A 40 4.32 -0.25 -12.50
CA LEU A 40 5.53 -1.07 -12.70
C LEU A 40 5.45 -1.77 -14.07
N PRO A 41 6.48 -1.61 -14.94
CA PRO A 41 7.51 -0.57 -14.88
C PRO A 41 6.92 0.86 -14.84
N PRO A 42 7.70 1.89 -14.48
CA PRO A 42 7.19 3.27 -14.41
C PRO A 42 6.50 3.70 -15.71
N GLY A 43 5.26 4.21 -15.60
CA GLY A 43 4.44 4.63 -16.73
C GLY A 43 3.86 3.50 -17.59
N ARG A 44 4.07 2.23 -17.22
CA ARG A 44 3.49 1.05 -17.88
C ARG A 44 2.40 0.43 -17.00
N TYR A 45 1.41 -0.16 -17.66
CA TYR A 45 0.21 -0.71 -17.03
C TYR A 45 -0.18 -2.02 -17.71
N GLY A 46 -0.94 -2.86 -17.00
CA GLY A 46 -1.54 -4.07 -17.56
C GLY A 46 -0.73 -5.35 -17.35
N SER A 47 0.42 -5.28 -16.67
CA SER A 47 1.11 -6.45 -16.13
C SER A 47 0.74 -6.67 -14.66
N ASP A 48 1.06 -7.87 -14.15
CA ASP A 48 0.93 -8.23 -12.73
C ASP A 48 2.22 -7.93 -11.92
N ASP A 49 3.04 -6.99 -12.39
CA ASP A 49 4.35 -6.74 -11.77
C ASP A 49 4.23 -6.11 -10.39
N ILE A 50 3.15 -5.38 -10.12
CA ILE A 50 2.86 -4.83 -8.78
C ILE A 50 2.50 -5.96 -7.83
N GLU A 51 1.71 -6.92 -8.28
CA GLU A 51 1.37 -8.11 -7.50
C GLU A 51 2.62 -8.92 -7.17
N ARG A 52 3.49 -9.15 -8.16
CA ARG A 52 4.77 -9.83 -7.95
C ARG A 52 5.67 -9.06 -7.00
N PHE A 53 5.75 -7.73 -7.14
CA PHE A 53 6.54 -6.87 -6.27
C PHE A 53 6.11 -6.97 -4.81
N PHE A 54 4.82 -6.82 -4.52
CA PHE A 54 4.32 -6.93 -3.15
C PHE A 54 4.40 -8.36 -2.58
N GLN A 55 4.63 -9.37 -3.42
CA GLN A 55 4.85 -10.76 -2.99
C GLN A 55 6.32 -11.15 -2.90
N ASN A 56 7.27 -10.23 -3.13
CA ASN A 56 8.71 -10.51 -3.24
C ASN A 56 9.03 -11.52 -4.37
N ARG A 57 8.28 -11.46 -5.47
CA ARG A 57 8.41 -12.33 -6.66
C ARG A 57 8.71 -11.56 -7.94
N LEU A 58 9.15 -10.31 -7.81
CA LEU A 58 9.48 -9.47 -8.97
C LEU A 58 10.74 -10.02 -9.65
N ASP A 59 10.65 -10.28 -10.95
CA ASP A 59 11.80 -10.70 -11.75
C ASP A 59 12.74 -9.51 -11.97
N LYS A 60 13.92 -9.54 -11.35
CA LYS A 60 14.92 -8.48 -11.45
C LYS A 60 15.43 -8.26 -12.87
N ASP A 61 15.40 -9.29 -13.72
CA ASP A 61 15.98 -9.27 -15.06
C ASP A 61 14.96 -8.86 -16.14
N ALA A 62 13.66 -8.84 -15.80
CA ALA A 62 12.59 -8.47 -16.73
C ALA A 62 12.58 -6.98 -17.12
N HIS A 63 13.14 -6.09 -16.28
CA HIS A 63 13.26 -4.66 -16.59
C HIS A 63 14.37 -4.02 -15.76
N ARG A 64 15.14 -3.08 -16.34
CA ARG A 64 16.25 -2.39 -15.65
C ARG A 64 15.87 -1.79 -14.29
N TYR A 65 14.68 -1.21 -14.20
CA TYR A 65 14.16 -0.63 -12.96
C TYR A 65 13.91 -1.68 -11.86
N PHE A 66 13.60 -2.92 -12.22
CA PHE A 66 13.30 -3.97 -11.25
C PHE A 66 14.55 -4.41 -10.49
N ASN A 67 15.72 -4.35 -11.11
CA ASN A 67 17.00 -4.60 -10.44
C ASN A 67 17.24 -3.67 -9.22
N GLU A 68 16.63 -2.48 -9.20
CA GLU A 68 16.78 -1.54 -8.09
C GLU A 68 15.81 -1.82 -6.92
N ILE A 69 14.70 -2.51 -7.17
CA ILE A 69 13.59 -2.61 -6.21
C ILE A 69 13.23 -4.06 -5.82
N HIS A 70 13.67 -5.09 -6.54
CA HIS A 70 13.16 -6.46 -6.35
C HIS A 70 13.40 -7.05 -4.94
N GLU A 71 14.39 -6.55 -4.20
CA GLU A 71 14.68 -6.97 -2.81
C GLU A 71 13.87 -6.20 -1.76
N MET A 72 13.15 -5.15 -2.17
CA MET A 72 12.38 -4.34 -1.24
C MET A 72 11.21 -5.13 -0.68
N GLN A 73 11.11 -5.15 0.64
CA GLN A 73 9.97 -5.72 1.34
C GLN A 73 8.95 -4.63 1.63
N VAL A 74 8.00 -4.47 0.71
CA VAL A 74 6.90 -3.50 0.82
C VAL A 74 5.59 -4.16 0.43
N SER A 75 4.49 -3.59 0.90
CA SER A 75 3.14 -4.03 0.58
C SER A 75 2.17 -2.90 0.81
N ALA A 76 0.95 -3.05 0.31
CA ALA A 76 -0.21 -2.22 0.66
C ALA A 76 -1.37 -3.13 1.05
N GLN A 77 -2.44 -2.59 1.62
CA GLN A 77 -3.64 -3.39 1.87
C GLN A 77 -4.32 -3.73 0.55
N ILE A 78 -4.52 -2.74 -0.32
CA ILE A 78 -5.17 -2.95 -1.63
C ILE A 78 -4.52 -2.19 -2.77
N LEU A 79 -4.66 -2.73 -3.98
CA LEU A 79 -4.44 -2.06 -5.27
C LEU A 79 -5.77 -1.93 -5.99
N ILE A 80 -6.05 -0.74 -6.52
CA ILE A 80 -7.16 -0.48 -7.44
C ILE A 80 -6.59 -0.35 -8.85
N LYS A 81 -6.87 -1.35 -9.70
CA LYS A 81 -6.48 -1.36 -11.11
C LYS A 81 -7.30 -0.34 -11.91
N ARG A 82 -6.84 0.01 -13.11
CA ARG A 82 -7.56 0.96 -13.98
C ARG A 82 -8.95 0.48 -14.40
N THR A 83 -9.15 -0.83 -14.43
CA THR A 83 -10.44 -1.48 -14.71
C THR A 83 -11.44 -1.32 -13.56
N GLY A 84 -11.02 -0.81 -12.40
CA GLY A 84 -11.79 -0.81 -11.16
C GLY A 84 -11.68 -2.11 -10.36
N GLU A 85 -10.97 -3.11 -10.88
CA GLU A 85 -10.66 -4.33 -10.14
C GLU A 85 -9.83 -4.01 -8.89
N VAL A 86 -10.18 -4.66 -7.79
CA VAL A 86 -9.49 -4.54 -6.52
C VAL A 86 -8.72 -5.82 -6.26
N VAL A 87 -7.43 -5.67 -5.95
CA VAL A 87 -6.57 -6.74 -5.46
C VAL A 87 -6.23 -6.43 -4.00
N GLN A 88 -6.42 -7.41 -3.10
CA GLN A 88 -6.05 -7.29 -1.70
C GLN A 88 -4.80 -8.12 -1.41
N PHE A 89 -3.81 -7.50 -0.77
CA PHE A 89 -2.55 -8.16 -0.39
C PHE A 89 -2.43 -8.42 1.10
N VAL A 90 -2.91 -7.47 1.91
CA VAL A 90 -2.85 -7.53 3.37
C VAL A 90 -4.25 -7.29 3.93
N PRO A 91 -4.72 -8.14 4.86
CA PRO A 91 -5.94 -7.89 5.62
C PRO A 91 -5.92 -6.51 6.30
N PHE A 92 -7.07 -5.83 6.40
CA PHE A 92 -7.10 -4.48 6.97
C PHE A 92 -6.72 -4.42 8.46
N ASN A 93 -6.93 -5.50 9.20
CA ASN A 93 -6.55 -5.64 10.61
C ASN A 93 -5.04 -5.88 10.81
N GLU A 94 -4.29 -6.23 9.76
CA GLU A 94 -2.83 -6.41 9.81
C GLU A 94 -2.12 -5.15 9.33
N ARG A 95 -0.85 -5.00 9.73
CA ARG A 95 0.01 -3.90 9.34
C ARG A 95 0.68 -4.23 8.01
N ALA A 96 0.40 -3.45 6.97
CA ALA A 96 1.14 -3.47 5.71
C ALA A 96 2.33 -2.52 5.75
N TRP A 97 3.32 -2.73 4.89
CA TRP A 97 4.57 -1.97 4.86
C TRP A 97 4.59 -0.98 3.68
N HIS A 98 3.77 0.08 3.77
CA HIS A 98 3.53 1.00 2.65
C HIS A 98 4.05 2.44 2.87
N ALA A 99 4.28 2.88 4.11
CA ALA A 99 4.58 4.28 4.43
C ALA A 99 6.06 4.54 4.77
N GLY A 100 6.85 3.49 5.01
CA GLY A 100 8.22 3.57 5.52
C GLY A 100 8.38 4.51 6.71
N GLN A 101 9.53 5.19 6.82
CA GLN A 101 9.76 6.16 7.90
C GLN A 101 8.85 7.37 7.69
N SER A 102 7.87 7.60 8.54
CA SER A 102 6.78 8.55 8.26
C SER A 102 6.20 9.16 9.52
N MET A 103 5.65 10.38 9.42
CA MET A 103 4.95 11.06 10.51
C MET A 103 3.69 11.78 10.02
N PHE A 104 2.58 11.63 10.75
CA PHE A 104 1.32 12.33 10.50
C PHE A 104 0.73 12.88 11.81
N GLU A 105 0.47 14.19 11.86
CA GLU A 105 -0.08 14.87 13.05
C GLU A 105 0.70 14.55 14.34
N GLY A 106 2.02 14.50 14.27
CA GLY A 106 2.89 14.20 15.40
C GLY A 106 3.02 12.70 15.76
N ARG A 107 2.29 11.81 15.08
CA ARG A 107 2.40 10.35 15.24
C ARG A 107 3.38 9.78 14.23
N ASN A 108 4.43 9.11 14.72
CA ASN A 108 5.42 8.43 13.89
C ASN A 108 4.93 7.04 13.43
N VAL A 109 5.58 6.47 12.42
CA VAL A 109 5.33 5.11 11.91
C VAL A 109 3.89 4.96 11.41
N CYS A 110 3.56 5.64 10.31
CA CYS A 110 2.18 5.69 9.80
C CYS A 110 1.61 4.30 9.48
N ASN A 111 2.44 3.29 9.18
CA ASN A 111 1.97 1.90 8.98
C ASN A 111 1.12 1.41 10.17
N ASP A 112 1.44 1.82 11.41
CA ASP A 112 0.78 1.33 12.63
C ASP A 112 -0.71 1.63 12.64
N PHE A 113 -1.10 2.82 12.17
CA PHE A 113 -2.46 3.35 12.28
C PHE A 113 -3.11 3.69 10.95
N SER A 114 -2.55 3.21 9.84
CA SER A 114 -3.10 3.50 8.52
C SER A 114 -3.32 2.31 7.62
N ILE A 115 -4.17 2.55 6.63
CA ILE A 115 -4.42 1.68 5.48
C ILE A 115 -3.77 2.30 4.25
N GLY A 116 -2.88 1.57 3.61
CA GLY A 116 -2.30 1.86 2.30
C GLY A 116 -3.20 1.39 1.16
N ILE A 117 -3.58 2.33 0.29
CA ILE A 117 -4.32 2.07 -0.95
C ILE A 117 -3.46 2.51 -2.12
N GLU A 118 -3.11 1.57 -2.99
CA GLU A 118 -2.44 1.85 -4.25
C GLU A 118 -3.43 2.06 -5.39
N ARG A 119 -3.13 3.01 -6.28
CA ARG A 119 -3.93 3.26 -7.49
C ARG A 119 -3.03 3.35 -8.71
N LEU A 120 -3.47 2.74 -9.80
CA LEU A 120 -2.86 2.95 -11.12
C LEU A 120 -3.29 4.32 -11.67
N VAL A 121 -2.37 5.28 -11.82
CA VAL A 121 -2.66 6.62 -12.40
C VAL A 121 -1.57 7.09 -13.37
N GLU A 122 -1.95 7.91 -14.36
CA GLU A 122 -1.03 8.57 -15.34
C GLU A 122 -0.40 9.86 -14.80
N ARG A 123 -1.10 10.57 -13.91
CA ARG A 123 -0.64 11.83 -13.32
C ARG A 123 -0.77 11.81 -11.80
N MET A 124 0.31 12.20 -11.14
CA MET A 124 0.33 12.33 -9.68
C MET A 124 -0.73 13.34 -9.20
N ILE A 125 -1.62 12.91 -8.31
CA ILE A 125 -2.57 13.79 -7.62
C ILE A 125 -1.78 14.69 -6.64
N ARG A 126 -2.07 16.00 -6.61
CA ARG A 126 -1.48 16.93 -5.63
C ARG A 126 -2.36 16.92 -4.36
N GLY A 127 -1.90 16.26 -3.30
CA GLY A 127 -2.54 16.20 -1.97
C GLY A 127 -1.59 16.54 -0.82
N ARG A 128 -2.12 16.67 0.41
CA ARG A 128 -1.32 16.90 1.63
C ARG A 128 -0.29 15.76 1.80
N LYS A 129 0.99 16.11 1.85
CA LYS A 129 2.13 15.18 1.91
C LYS A 129 2.26 14.60 3.33
N ILE A 130 2.46 13.28 3.48
CA ILE A 130 3.15 12.75 4.67
C ILE A 130 4.62 13.14 4.53
N TYR A 131 5.21 13.63 5.61
CA TYR A 131 6.65 13.78 5.69
C TYR A 131 7.23 12.39 5.95
N CYS A 132 7.74 11.76 4.89
CA CYS A 132 8.54 10.56 5.01
C CYS A 132 10.00 10.97 5.25
N ALA A 133 10.65 10.43 6.28
CA ALA A 133 12.08 10.61 6.45
C ALA A 133 12.81 9.80 5.37
N ASP A 134 13.39 10.55 4.42
CA ASP A 134 14.43 10.26 3.41
C ASP A 134 14.41 8.98 2.54
N LYS A 135 13.72 7.89 2.89
CA LYS A 135 13.87 6.60 2.18
C LYS A 135 12.73 6.21 1.22
N VAL A 136 11.47 6.58 1.47
CA VAL A 136 10.35 6.20 0.55
C VAL A 136 10.20 7.19 -0.62
N HIS A 137 10.69 8.42 -0.48
CA HIS A 137 10.58 9.44 -1.53
C HIS A 137 11.40 9.16 -2.80
N ARG A 138 12.32 8.19 -2.80
CA ARG A 138 13.17 7.95 -3.96
C ARG A 138 12.62 6.97 -5.00
N PHE A 139 11.67 6.09 -4.67
CA PHE A 139 11.43 4.91 -5.52
C PHE A 139 9.96 4.53 -5.67
N ALA A 140 9.23 5.44 -6.32
CA ALA A 140 8.04 5.25 -7.16
C ALA A 140 7.52 6.67 -7.45
N CYS A 141 6.71 6.87 -8.49
CA CYS A 141 5.93 8.11 -8.65
C CYS A 141 4.83 8.26 -7.57
N ALA A 142 5.12 7.91 -6.31
CA ALA A 142 4.21 7.97 -5.19
C ALA A 142 4.10 9.43 -4.69
N LYS A 143 3.07 10.13 -5.15
CA LYS A 143 2.51 11.24 -4.38
C LYS A 143 1.39 10.73 -3.51
N LEU A 144 1.42 11.18 -2.28
CA LEU A 144 0.60 10.68 -1.22
C LEU A 144 -0.55 11.62 -0.92
N THR A 145 -1.75 11.07 -0.79
CA THR A 145 -2.93 11.81 -0.32
C THR A 145 -3.49 11.11 0.91
N ILE A 146 -3.68 11.88 1.98
CA ILE A 146 -4.20 11.36 3.25
C ILE A 146 -5.64 11.84 3.43
N HIS A 147 -6.51 10.93 3.83
CA HIS A 147 -7.84 11.27 4.33
C HIS A 147 -8.02 10.71 5.74
N ARG A 148 -8.51 11.55 6.66
CA ARG A 148 -9.05 11.08 7.94
C ARG A 148 -10.43 10.48 7.71
N GLY A 149 -10.69 9.33 8.33
CA GLY A 149 -12.00 8.68 8.33
C GLY A 149 -12.12 7.79 9.56
N VAL A 150 -13.32 7.69 10.12
CA VAL A 150 -13.62 6.75 11.21
C VAL A 150 -13.87 5.38 10.58
N PHE A 151 -12.94 4.44 10.78
CA PHE A 151 -13.13 3.05 10.35
C PHE A 151 -13.59 2.23 11.54
N PRO A 152 -14.82 1.66 11.52
CA PRO A 152 -15.30 0.85 12.62
C PRO A 152 -14.62 -0.53 12.56
N PHE A 153 -13.42 -0.63 13.10
CA PHE A 153 -12.80 -1.91 13.49
C PHE A 153 -12.82 -1.94 15.01
N HIS A 154 -13.89 -2.51 15.57
CA HIS A 154 -13.89 -2.88 16.99
C HIS A 154 -13.16 -4.22 17.07
N ALA A 155 -12.08 -4.26 17.86
CA ALA A 155 -11.41 -5.49 18.26
C ALA A 155 -12.34 -6.39 19.09
#